data_AF-A0AAE1VJV2-F1
#
_entry.id   AF-A0AAE1VJV2-F1
#
_cell.length_a   1.000
_cell.length_b   1.000
_cell.length_c   1.000
_cell.angle_alpha   90.00
_cell.angle_beta   90.00
_cell.angle_gamma   90.00
#
_symmetry.space_group_name_H-M   'P 1'
#
loop_
_entity.id
_entity.type
_entity.pdbx_description
1 polymer ?
#
loop_
_entity_poly.entity_id
_entity_poly.type
_entity_poly.pdbx_seq_one_letter_code
_entity_poly.pdbx_strand_id
1 'polypeptide(L)'
;MLGTISEEIGVPVPANEAWKIYNTIQLANIIVKELPNIVHKVDILEAQVVEGGLLDLGFILYKVKFEVIEKDKETCITKTTIEYEVKEEEAANASFVSIQPFVAIMNLVAKRLTQSKDGQSYT
;
A
#
# COMPACT_ATOMS: atom_id res chain seq x y z
N MET A 1 -12.29 1.65 20.02
CA MET A 1 -11.70 2.82 19.33
C MET A 1 -11.64 2.64 17.81
N LEU A 2 -12.11 3.63 17.04
CA LEU A 2 -11.96 3.69 15.58
C LEU A 2 -10.80 4.62 15.20
N GLY A 3 -10.06 4.28 14.15
CA GLY A 3 -8.96 5.10 13.66
C GLY A 3 -8.77 5.06 12.15
N THR A 4 -8.22 6.14 11.61
CA THR A 4 -7.88 6.27 10.20
C THR A 4 -6.57 7.03 10.05
N ILE A 5 -5.63 6.49 9.28
CA ILE A 5 -4.41 7.20 8.85
C ILE A 5 -4.27 7.12 7.34
N SER A 6 -3.81 8.19 6.71
CA SER A 6 -3.65 8.25 5.25
C SER A 6 -2.43 9.05 4.84
N GLU A 7 -1.77 8.63 3.77
CA GLU A 7 -0.62 9.31 3.18
C GLU A 7 -0.78 9.35 1.66
N GLU A 8 -0.27 10.43 1.06
CA GLU A 8 -0.37 10.73 -0.37
C GLU A 8 1.00 11.05 -0.94
N ILE A 9 1.33 10.47 -2.09
CA ILE A 9 2.52 10.84 -2.86
C ILE A 9 2.13 11.23 -4.29
N GLY A 10 2.80 12.26 -4.82
CA GLY A 10 2.69 12.61 -6.24
C GLY A 10 3.61 11.71 -7.07
N VAL A 11 3.08 11.16 -8.18
CA VAL A 11 3.82 10.31 -9.10
C VAL A 11 3.73 10.92 -10.51
N PRO A 12 4.86 11.14 -11.21
CA PRO A 12 4.86 11.77 -12.53
C PRO A 12 4.58 10.76 -13.66
N VAL A 13 3.50 10.00 -13.50
CA VAL A 13 2.92 9.15 -14.55
C VAL A 13 1.40 9.30 -14.57
N PRO A 14 0.73 9.03 -15.71
CA PRO A 14 -0.72 9.03 -15.78
C PRO A 14 -1.34 7.99 -14.84
N ALA A 15 -2.54 8.27 -14.33
CA ALA A 15 -3.23 7.39 -13.39
C ALA A 15 -3.43 5.95 -13.90
N ASN A 16 -3.68 5.78 -15.21
CA ASN A 16 -3.86 4.46 -15.81
C ASN A 16 -2.57 3.61 -15.81
N GLU A 17 -1.38 4.22 -15.83
CA GLU A 17 -0.11 3.52 -15.73
C GLU A 17 0.16 3.06 -14.30
N ALA A 18 -0.06 3.94 -13.33
CA ALA A 18 0.03 3.58 -11.93
C ALA A 18 -0.97 2.46 -11.58
N TRP A 19 -2.22 2.55 -12.06
CA TRP A 19 -3.26 1.57 -11.76
C TRP A 19 -2.91 0.15 -12.23
N LYS A 20 -2.15 -0.02 -13.33
CA LYS A 20 -1.67 -1.35 -13.78
C LYS A 20 -0.84 -2.09 -12.73
N ILE A 21 -0.14 -1.36 -11.86
CA ILE A 21 0.65 -1.96 -10.78
C ILE A 21 -0.24 -2.26 -9.57
N TYR A 22 -1.10 -1.31 -9.17
CA TYR A 22 -1.95 -1.45 -7.99
C TYR A 22 -3.10 -2.45 -8.17
N ASN A 23 -3.64 -2.62 -9.38
CA ASN A 23 -4.76 -3.51 -9.65
C ASN A 23 -4.36 -4.93 -10.07
N THR A 24 -3.06 -5.21 -10.16
CA THR A 24 -2.55 -6.55 -10.47
C THR A 24 -1.79 -7.13 -9.27
N ILE A 25 -1.45 -8.42 -9.37
CA ILE A 25 -0.54 -9.12 -8.46
C ILE A 25 0.89 -8.51 -8.52
N GLN A 26 1.17 -7.58 -9.45
CA GLN A 26 2.50 -6.98 -9.58
C GLN A 26 2.94 -6.24 -8.33
N LEU A 27 2.03 -5.64 -7.56
CA LEU A 27 2.37 -5.01 -6.28
C LEU A 27 2.94 -6.03 -5.28
N ALA A 28 2.33 -7.21 -5.16
CA ALA A 28 2.82 -8.29 -4.30
C ALA A 28 4.22 -8.76 -4.73
N ASN A 29 4.46 -8.91 -6.04
CA ASN A 29 5.77 -9.26 -6.58
C ASN A 29 6.83 -8.19 -6.31
N ILE A 30 6.47 -6.90 -6.40
CA ILE A 30 7.36 -5.78 -6.07
C ILE A 30 7.75 -5.84 -4.59
N ILE A 31 6.78 -6.05 -3.70
CA ILE A 31 7.03 -6.09 -2.24
C ILE A 31 7.97 -7.24 -1.88
N VAL A 32 7.70 -8.46 -2.33
CA VAL A 32 8.56 -9.64 -2.04
C VAL A 32 9.98 -9.44 -2.60
N LYS A 33 10.10 -8.88 -3.81
CA LYS A 33 11.40 -8.71 -4.46
C LYS A 33 12.24 -7.63 -3.79
N GLU A 34 11.64 -6.50 -3.43
CA GLU A 34 12.37 -5.30 -3.03
C GLU A 34 12.47 -5.17 -1.50
N LEU A 35 11.61 -5.88 -0.74
CA LEU A 35 11.65 -5.96 0.72
C LEU A 35 11.78 -7.41 1.23
N PRO A 36 12.73 -8.22 0.74
CA PRO A 36 12.81 -9.65 1.05
C PRO A 36 13.10 -9.94 2.53
N ASN A 37 13.74 -9.00 3.23
CA ASN A 37 14.05 -9.12 4.65
C ASN A 37 12.85 -8.82 5.56
N ILE A 38 11.79 -8.21 5.01
CA ILE A 38 10.58 -7.81 5.73
C ILE A 38 9.41 -8.74 5.35
N VAL A 39 9.30 -9.07 4.06
CA VAL A 39 8.20 -9.85 3.52
C VAL A 39 8.77 -10.98 2.66
N HIS A 40 8.65 -12.21 3.15
CA HIS A 40 9.19 -13.40 2.48
C HIS A 40 8.24 -13.94 1.39
N LYS A 41 6.94 -13.76 1.56
CA LYS A 41 5.90 -14.22 0.64
C LYS A 41 4.64 -13.37 0.80
N VAL A 42 3.97 -13.06 -0.30
CA VAL A 42 2.64 -12.44 -0.31
C VAL A 42 1.70 -13.39 -1.04
N ASP A 43 0.84 -14.08 -0.30
CA ASP A 43 -0.26 -14.86 -0.86
C ASP A 43 -1.51 -13.97 -0.88
N ILE A 44 -2.02 -13.67 -2.07
CA ILE A 44 -3.27 -12.92 -2.22
C ILE A 44 -4.43 -13.92 -2.13
N LEU A 45 -4.81 -14.24 -0.90
CA LEU A 45 -6.16 -14.72 -0.59
C LEU A 45 -6.99 -13.51 -0.16
N GLU A 46 -8.31 -13.57 -0.34
CA GLU A 46 -9.23 -12.69 0.37
C GLU A 46 -8.96 -12.83 1.88
N ALA A 47 -8.21 -11.88 2.44
CA ALA A 47 -7.62 -12.02 3.77
C ALA A 47 -8.66 -11.62 4.82
N GLN A 48 -9.44 -12.60 5.26
CA GLN A 48 -10.15 -12.50 6.51
C GLN A 48 -9.14 -12.90 7.60
N VAL A 49 -8.80 -11.98 8.50
CA VAL A 49 -7.99 -12.32 9.68
C VAL A 49 -8.94 -13.12 10.59
N VAL A 50 -8.75 -14.44 10.69
CA VAL A 50 -9.70 -15.34 11.38
C VAL A 50 -9.18 -15.78 12.75
N GLU A 51 -7.85 -15.92 12.93
CA GLU A 51 -7.19 -16.20 14.21
C GLU A 51 -5.74 -15.67 14.21
N GLY A 52 -5.27 -15.14 15.34
CA GLY A 52 -3.88 -14.68 15.54
C GLY A 52 -3.54 -13.28 15.03
N GLY A 53 -2.41 -12.72 15.49
CA GLY A 53 -1.84 -11.49 14.95
C GLY A 53 -2.57 -10.21 15.39
N LEU A 54 -3.17 -9.47 14.46
CA LEU A 54 -3.93 -8.25 14.78
C LEU A 54 -5.17 -8.55 15.63
N LEU A 55 -5.78 -9.74 15.49
CA LEU A 55 -6.88 -10.16 16.35
C LEU A 55 -6.45 -10.32 17.82
N ASP A 56 -5.25 -10.85 18.07
CA ASP A 56 -4.68 -11.00 19.43
C ASP A 56 -4.38 -9.63 20.06
N LEU A 57 -4.12 -8.63 19.21
CA LEU A 57 -3.93 -7.24 19.60
C LEU A 57 -5.26 -6.47 19.74
N GLY A 58 -6.40 -7.15 19.62
CA GLY A 58 -7.73 -6.57 19.81
C GLY A 58 -8.29 -5.84 18.59
N PHE A 59 -7.68 -5.95 17.41
CA PHE A 59 -8.24 -5.36 16.19
C PHE A 59 -9.43 -6.16 15.69
N ILE A 60 -10.57 -5.48 15.50
CA ILE A 60 -11.81 -6.02 14.94
C ILE A 60 -11.85 -5.79 13.42
N LEU A 61 -11.24 -4.68 12.99
CA LEU A 61 -11.09 -4.30 11.59
C LEU A 61 -9.67 -3.79 11.35
N TYR A 62 -9.06 -4.22 10.25
CA TYR A 62 -7.84 -3.62 9.73
C TYR A 62 -7.88 -3.67 8.21
N LYS A 63 -8.19 -2.53 7.59
CA LYS A 63 -8.44 -2.42 6.16
C LYS A 63 -7.46 -1.43 5.56
N VAL A 64 -6.72 -1.87 4.54
CA VAL A 64 -5.82 -1.02 3.76
C VAL A 64 -6.46 -0.74 2.41
N LYS A 65 -6.63 0.54 2.08
CA LYS A 65 -7.19 1.01 0.82
C LYS A 65 -6.11 1.73 0.02
N PHE A 66 -5.88 1.28 -1.21
CA PHE A 66 -5.03 1.96 -2.18
C PHE A 66 -5.89 2.69 -3.20
N GLU A 67 -5.53 3.94 -3.50
CA GLU A 67 -6.24 4.78 -4.46
C GLU A 67 -5.21 5.42 -5.40
N VAL A 68 -5.58 5.54 -6.67
CA VAL A 68 -4.83 6.30 -7.67
C VAL A 68 -5.77 7.36 -8.20
N ILE A 69 -5.39 8.62 -7.96
CA ILE A 69 -6.20 9.80 -8.24
C ILE A 69 -5.52 10.54 -9.40
N GLU A 70 -6.23 10.75 -10.49
CA GLU A 70 -5.73 11.55 -11.61
C GLU A 70 -5.55 13.01 -11.15
N LYS A 71 -4.37 13.58 -11.43
CA LYS A 71 -4.09 15.00 -11.16
C LYS A 71 -4.15 15.80 -12.46
N ASP A 72 -3.52 15.27 -13.50
CA ASP A 72 -3.61 15.74 -14.89
C ASP A 72 -3.33 14.58 -15.85
N LYS A 73 -3.22 14.87 -17.16
CA LYS A 73 -3.01 13.84 -18.19
C LYS A 73 -1.70 13.07 -18.05
N GLU A 74 -0.71 13.64 -17.36
CA GLU A 74 0.65 13.11 -17.27
C GLU A 74 1.05 12.70 -15.85
N THR A 75 0.28 13.13 -14.83
CA THR A 75 0.60 12.91 -13.41
C THR A 75 -0.60 12.40 -12.61
N CYS A 76 -0.30 11.66 -11.54
CA CYS A 76 -1.29 11.16 -10.60
C CYS A 76 -0.83 11.31 -9.16
N ILE A 77 -1.77 11.14 -8.23
CA ILE A 77 -1.52 11.01 -6.80
C ILE A 77 -1.85 9.56 -6.43
N THR A 78 -0.93 8.88 -5.74
CA THR A 78 -1.23 7.59 -5.12
C THR A 78 -1.48 7.83 -3.63
N LYS A 79 -2.62 7.36 -3.13
CA LYS A 79 -3.03 7.49 -1.74
C LYS A 79 -3.16 6.11 -1.13
N THR A 80 -2.64 5.95 0.09
CA THR A 80 -2.92 4.79 0.92
C THR A 80 -3.65 5.24 2.17
N THR A 81 -4.72 4.53 2.54
CA THR A 81 -5.48 4.76 3.76
C THR A 81 -5.55 3.46 4.55
N ILE A 82 -5.31 3.51 5.86
CA ILE A 82 -5.54 2.41 6.79
C ILE A 82 -6.73 2.79 7.67
N GLU A 83 -7.80 2.02 7.58
CA GLU A 83 -8.99 2.13 8.44
C GLU A 83 -8.96 0.95 9.41
N TYR A 84 -9.11 1.21 10.71
CA TYR A 84 -9.05 0.16 11.70
C TYR A 84 -10.02 0.39 12.86
N GLU A 85 -10.39 -0.70 13.51
CA GLU A 85 -11.20 -0.72 14.72
C GLU A 85 -10.49 -1.62 15.74
N VAL A 86 -10.26 -1.10 16.94
CA VAL A 86 -9.66 -1.82 18.07
C VAL A 86 -10.67 -1.87 19.21
N LYS A 87 -10.75 -3.02 19.88
CA LYS A 87 -11.45 -3.18 21.16
C LYS A 87 -11.02 -2.10 22.14
N GLU A 88 -11.95 -1.61 22.95
CA GLU A 88 -11.69 -0.47 23.83
C GLU A 88 -10.66 -0.81 24.92
N GLU A 89 -10.71 -2.04 25.43
CA GLU A 89 -9.75 -2.60 26.37
C GLU A 89 -8.32 -2.67 25.83
N GLU A 90 -8.15 -2.71 24.50
CA GLU A 90 -6.86 -2.83 23.80
C GLU A 90 -6.51 -1.54 23.04
N ALA A 91 -7.15 -0.40 23.32
CA ALA A 91 -6.98 0.84 22.55
C ALA A 91 -5.52 1.33 22.44
N ALA A 92 -4.66 0.99 23.41
CA ALA A 92 -3.23 1.29 23.36
C ALA A 92 -2.50 0.63 22.17
N ASN A 93 -3.01 -0.51 21.69
CA ASN A 93 -2.45 -1.25 20.55
C ASN A 93 -2.67 -0.53 19.22
N ALA A 94 -3.53 0.49 19.17
CA ALA A 94 -3.64 1.39 18.02
C ALA A 94 -2.30 2.05 17.66
N SER A 95 -1.39 2.20 18.63
CA SER A 95 -0.03 2.72 18.40
C SER A 95 0.84 1.82 17.50
N PHE A 96 0.49 0.54 17.32
CA PHE A 96 1.18 -0.35 16.39
C PHE A 96 0.80 -0.10 14.92
N VAL A 97 -0.27 0.66 14.66
CA VAL A 97 -0.68 0.99 13.30
C VAL A 97 0.29 2.02 12.72
N SER A 98 1.03 1.61 11.69
CA SER A 98 1.97 2.48 10.97
C SER A 98 1.72 2.44 9.48
N ILE A 99 1.63 3.64 8.88
CA ILE A 99 1.52 3.80 7.43
C ILE A 99 2.88 3.78 6.72
N GLN A 100 3.98 3.86 7.47
CA GLN A 100 5.33 3.99 6.91
C GLN A 100 5.76 2.83 5.99
N PRO A 101 5.43 1.56 6.28
CA PRO A 101 5.70 0.47 5.35
C PRO A 101 5.01 0.68 3.99
N PHE A 102 3.78 1.20 3.98
CA PHE A 102 3.05 1.48 2.75
C PHE A 102 3.59 2.71 2.02
N VAL A 103 4.05 3.74 2.74
CA VAL A 103 4.77 4.87 2.14
C VAL A 103 6.04 4.41 1.43
N ALA A 104 6.80 3.49 2.03
CA ALA A 104 7.98 2.90 1.38
C ALA A 104 7.61 2.15 0.09
N ILE A 105 6.51 1.39 0.11
CA ILE A 105 5.98 0.70 -1.08
C ILE A 105 5.54 1.70 -2.15
N MET A 106 4.80 2.75 -1.78
CA MET A 106 4.37 3.80 -2.73
C MET A 106 5.58 4.45 -3.41
N ASN A 107 6.62 4.81 -2.64
CA ASN A 107 7.85 5.40 -3.18
C ASN A 107 8.60 4.44 -4.11
N LEU A 108 8.65 3.16 -3.77
CA LEU A 108 9.27 2.13 -4.60
C LEU A 108 8.53 1.96 -5.94
N VAL A 109 7.19 1.94 -5.90
CA VAL A 109 6.35 1.89 -7.09
C VAL A 109 6.56 3.14 -7.96
N ALA A 110 6.55 4.33 -7.35
CA ALA A 110 6.82 5.59 -8.04
C ALA A 110 8.19 5.61 -8.72
N LYS A 111 9.24 5.12 -8.03
CA LYS A 111 10.58 4.99 -8.59
C LYS A 111 10.59 4.05 -9.80
N ARG A 112 9.91 2.90 -9.72
CA ARG A 112 9.89 1.91 -10.81
C ARG A 112 9.16 2.44 -12.05
N LEU A 113 8.05 3.15 -11.86
CA LEU A 113 7.27 3.78 -12.92
C LEU A 113 8.01 4.92 -13.63
N THR A 114 8.87 5.64 -12.90
CA THR A 114 9.67 6.73 -13.47
C THR A 114 10.94 6.23 -14.17
N GLN A 115 11.57 5.16 -13.65
CA GLN A 115 12.73 4.53 -14.28
C GLN A 115 12.41 3.80 -15.60
N SER A 116 11.17 3.34 -15.80
CA SER A 116 10.76 2.74 -17.08
C SER A 116 10.65 3.74 -18.24
N LYS A 117 10.67 5.07 -17.98
CA LYS A 117 10.61 6.10 -19.03
C LYS A 117 11.97 6.41 -19.69
N ASP A 118 13.10 6.06 -19.05
CA ASP A 118 14.45 6.30 -19.60
C ASP A 118 14.89 5.27 -20.67
N GLY A 119 14.05 4.28 -20.98
CA GLY A 119 14.37 3.16 -21.88
C GLY A 119 13.68 3.17 -23.25
N GLN A 120 12.84 4.16 -23.58
CA GLN A 120 12.19 4.25 -24.90
C GLN A 120 12.79 5.37 -25.75
N SER A 121 14.04 5.15 -26.17
CA SER A 121 14.65 5.76 -27.34
C SER A 121 15.27 4.64 -28.16
N TYR A 122 14.47 3.99 -29.00
CA TYR A 122 14.98 3.36 -30.21
C TYR A 122 14.04 3.74 -31.37
N THR A 123 14.58 4.65 -32.17
CA THR A 123 14.31 4.88 -33.58
C THR A 123 14.14 3.60 -34.37
#